data_AF-A0A922ZWT4-F1
#
_entry.id   AF-A0A922ZWT4-F1
#
_cell.length_a   1.000
_cell.length_b   1.000
_cell.length_c   1.000
_cell.angle_alpha   90.00
_cell.angle_beta   90.00
_cell.angle_gamma   90.00
#
_symmetry.space_group_name_H-M   'P 1'
#
loop_
_entity.id
_entity.type
_entity.pdbx_description
1 polymer ?
#
loop_
_entity_poly.entity_id
_entity_poly.type
_entity_poly.pdbx_seq_one_letter_code
_entity_poly.pdbx_strand_id
1 'polypeptide(L)'
;MNQDQTIKKDTNANILSEVIRMLISIMEVKGVHIKPHSETVATHCLKFSKALKLSQRESEAIYLAALLHDIGMVYIPDTIIQKPDRLTDEEMQQVKQHPLFSEKVLANLSLLRGLGVLPIVRHHHEEYNGKGYPDGLKDMEIPIGARIISLVDSYFAMAAERSYRPPIPHDKILPEMKKQTGIRFDGNLLFEFINYIQGTAKQPVKDAVTPIEPDPKTSIWDIVKDLVETIRQGKVDLPVLPSVIQEVQQTVSDPEAAIDQLTQIIEKDPIISAKLISVVNSPIYRGRSKFTTVKEAITRLGVKETQNIVLALGSKAFYKTPNLQFKTLIERLWQHSLACAYCAKKIAETLKLKDAEGYFLMGLIHDIGKILLVRKLSEVYSSNNSVDINEISQTIHEAHCSIGGVILRNWKFSQDFVRVATLHEGPKYYPPTAKPILVVNLANNMCRNIGYSLFEENVNLAELDSAKMLNLNEDMIIQIISDVQEVMKSSQSF
;
A
#
# COMPACT_ATOMS: atom_id res chain seq x y z
N MET A 1 -23.65 -22.44 2.71
CA MET A 1 -23.27 -21.06 2.31
C MET A 1 -21.76 -20.84 2.13
N ASN A 2 -20.87 -21.54 2.85
CA ASN A 2 -19.41 -21.31 2.77
C ASN A 2 -18.66 -22.05 1.65
N GLN A 3 -19.14 -23.20 1.15
CA GLN A 3 -18.46 -23.91 0.04
C GLN A 3 -18.52 -23.13 -1.30
N ASP A 4 -19.65 -22.47 -1.59
CA ASP A 4 -19.83 -21.69 -2.83
C ASP A 4 -18.93 -20.45 -2.94
N GLN A 5 -18.51 -19.86 -1.81
CA GLN A 5 -17.67 -18.66 -1.80
C GLN A 5 -16.19 -18.98 -2.01
N THR A 6 -15.70 -20.09 -1.48
CA THR A 6 -14.32 -20.59 -1.69
C THR A 6 -14.13 -21.08 -3.12
N ILE A 7 -15.11 -21.82 -3.65
CA ILE A 7 -15.14 -22.26 -5.05
C ILE A 7 -15.08 -21.06 -6.00
N LYS A 8 -15.87 -20.00 -5.74
CA LYS A 8 -15.85 -18.76 -6.55
C LYS A 8 -14.50 -18.01 -6.52
N LYS A 9 -13.76 -18.05 -5.42
CA LYS A 9 -12.48 -17.32 -5.27
C LYS A 9 -11.34 -18.02 -6.02
N ASP A 10 -11.25 -19.35 -5.92
CA ASP A 10 -10.31 -20.17 -6.69
C ASP A 10 -10.65 -20.15 -8.19
N THR A 11 -11.94 -20.15 -8.52
CA THR A 11 -12.41 -20.03 -9.90
C THR A 11 -11.98 -18.70 -10.52
N ASN A 12 -12.08 -17.58 -9.80
CA ASN A 12 -11.69 -16.27 -10.35
C ASN A 12 -10.16 -16.09 -10.52
N ALA A 13 -9.33 -16.66 -9.63
CA ALA A 13 -7.88 -16.60 -9.77
C ALA A 13 -7.38 -17.51 -10.92
N ASN A 14 -8.00 -18.68 -11.06
CA ASN A 14 -7.75 -19.58 -12.19
C ASN A 14 -8.19 -18.95 -13.51
N ILE A 15 -9.39 -18.36 -13.56
CA ILE A 15 -9.87 -17.62 -14.73
C ILE A 15 -8.92 -16.46 -15.07
N LEU A 16 -8.42 -15.70 -14.09
CA LEU A 16 -7.47 -14.62 -14.38
C LEU A 16 -6.15 -15.16 -14.95
N SER A 17 -5.60 -16.23 -14.36
CA SER A 17 -4.39 -16.89 -14.86
C SER A 17 -4.61 -17.42 -16.28
N GLU A 18 -5.75 -18.04 -16.55
CA GLU A 18 -6.15 -18.52 -17.88
C GLU A 18 -6.30 -17.37 -18.88
N VAL A 19 -6.92 -16.25 -18.48
CA VAL A 19 -7.05 -15.05 -19.30
C VAL A 19 -5.68 -14.42 -19.57
N ILE A 20 -4.81 -14.31 -18.57
CA ILE A 20 -3.44 -13.80 -18.75
C ILE A 20 -2.64 -14.72 -19.68
N ARG A 21 -2.72 -16.04 -19.48
CA ARG A 21 -2.08 -17.02 -20.38
C ARG A 21 -2.62 -16.90 -21.80
N MET A 22 -3.93 -16.73 -21.96
CA MET A 22 -4.56 -16.51 -23.27
C MET A 22 -4.03 -15.23 -23.91
N LEU A 23 -3.93 -14.11 -23.18
CA LEU A 23 -3.36 -12.86 -23.70
C LEU A 23 -1.90 -13.03 -24.11
N ILE A 24 -1.10 -13.74 -23.31
CA ILE A 24 0.30 -14.05 -23.63
C ILE A 24 0.40 -14.94 -24.89
N SER A 25 -0.49 -15.93 -25.03
CA SER A 25 -0.55 -16.77 -26.23
C SER A 25 -0.95 -15.96 -27.47
N ILE A 26 -1.82 -14.96 -27.34
CA ILE A 26 -2.15 -14.06 -28.46
C ILE A 26 -0.91 -13.22 -28.86
N MET A 27 -0.11 -12.75 -27.90
CA MET A 27 1.15 -12.07 -28.18
C MET A 27 2.16 -12.98 -28.89
N GLU A 28 2.22 -14.25 -28.49
CA GLU A 28 3.09 -15.29 -29.08
C GLU A 28 2.73 -15.57 -30.55
N VAL A 29 1.44 -15.61 -30.88
CA VAL A 29 0.96 -15.75 -32.27
C VAL A 29 1.38 -14.56 -33.13
N LYS A 30 1.45 -13.35 -32.55
CA LYS A 30 1.83 -12.12 -33.27
C LYS A 30 3.33 -12.05 -33.58
N GLY A 31 4.18 -12.61 -32.71
CA GLY A 31 5.62 -12.63 -32.92
C GLY A 31 6.37 -13.58 -32.01
N VAL A 32 7.19 -14.45 -32.62
CA VAL A 32 7.93 -15.56 -31.99
C VAL A 32 8.85 -15.11 -30.83
N HIS A 33 9.32 -13.87 -30.85
CA HIS A 33 10.23 -13.32 -29.85
C HIS A 33 9.54 -12.54 -28.72
N ILE A 34 8.25 -12.25 -28.84
CA ILE A 34 7.56 -11.32 -27.93
C ILE A 34 7.36 -11.97 -26.55
N LYS A 35 6.86 -13.20 -26.49
CA LYS A 35 6.59 -13.89 -25.22
C LYS A 35 7.85 -14.19 -24.40
N PRO A 36 8.90 -14.84 -24.93
CA PRO A 36 10.11 -15.11 -24.14
C PRO A 36 10.78 -13.81 -23.63
N HIS A 37 10.70 -12.75 -24.42
CA HIS A 37 11.19 -11.41 -24.03
C HIS A 37 10.33 -10.82 -22.90
N SER A 38 9.01 -10.76 -23.05
CA SER A 38 8.12 -10.24 -22.01
C SER A 38 8.22 -11.04 -20.70
N GLU A 39 8.38 -12.36 -20.75
CA GLU A 39 8.61 -13.20 -19.58
C GLU A 39 9.96 -12.91 -18.90
N THR A 40 11.02 -12.71 -19.69
CA THR A 40 12.35 -12.33 -19.19
C THR A 40 12.31 -10.95 -18.53
N VAL A 41 11.74 -9.96 -19.22
CA VAL A 41 11.57 -8.59 -18.70
C VAL A 41 10.73 -8.63 -17.42
N ALA A 42 9.59 -9.31 -17.41
CA ALA A 42 8.75 -9.44 -16.23
C ALA A 42 9.48 -10.10 -15.05
N THR A 43 10.24 -11.16 -15.31
CA THR A 43 11.03 -11.86 -14.29
C THR A 43 12.07 -10.94 -13.66
N HIS A 44 12.77 -10.15 -14.48
CA HIS A 44 13.79 -9.23 -13.98
C HIS A 44 13.20 -7.96 -13.37
N CYS A 45 12.10 -7.42 -13.90
CA CYS A 45 11.35 -6.34 -13.27
C CYS A 45 10.86 -6.77 -11.88
N LEU A 46 10.38 -8.01 -11.73
CA LEU A 46 9.96 -8.55 -10.44
C LEU A 46 11.14 -8.68 -9.48
N LYS A 47 12.25 -9.29 -9.92
CA LYS A 47 13.47 -9.44 -9.09
C LYS A 47 14.07 -8.09 -8.71
N PHE A 48 14.10 -7.14 -9.62
CA PHE A 48 14.62 -5.81 -9.39
C PHE A 48 13.69 -4.98 -8.51
N SER A 49 12.37 -5.03 -8.71
CA SER A 49 11.38 -4.40 -7.81
C SER A 49 11.53 -4.92 -6.38
N LYS A 50 11.83 -6.22 -6.22
CA LYS A 50 12.17 -6.82 -4.92
C LYS A 50 13.48 -6.29 -4.36
N ALA A 51 14.52 -6.15 -5.18
CA ALA A 51 15.80 -5.55 -4.75
C ALA A 51 15.63 -4.09 -4.29
N LEU A 52 14.70 -3.35 -4.92
CA LEU A 52 14.30 -1.99 -4.54
C LEU A 52 13.32 -1.93 -3.36
N LYS A 53 12.94 -3.09 -2.79
CA LYS A 53 12.00 -3.21 -1.67
C LYS A 53 10.60 -2.63 -1.96
N LEU A 54 10.14 -2.67 -3.21
CA LEU A 54 8.78 -2.27 -3.56
C LEU A 54 7.76 -3.26 -3.00
N SER A 55 6.56 -2.79 -2.67
CA SER A 55 5.54 -3.67 -2.10
C SER A 55 5.19 -4.80 -3.06
N GLN A 56 4.70 -5.93 -2.54
CA GLN A 56 4.34 -7.07 -3.39
C GLN A 56 3.25 -6.68 -4.41
N ARG A 57 2.34 -5.76 -4.04
CA ARG A 57 1.29 -5.26 -4.93
C ARG A 57 1.88 -4.41 -6.06
N GLU A 58 2.82 -3.53 -5.73
CA GLU A 58 3.56 -2.77 -6.74
C GLU A 58 4.38 -3.70 -7.61
N SER A 59 5.12 -4.64 -7.01
CA SER A 59 5.91 -5.66 -7.71
C SER A 59 5.04 -6.56 -8.60
N GLU A 60 3.80 -6.88 -8.22
CA GLU A 60 2.83 -7.59 -9.06
C GLU A 60 2.26 -6.72 -10.17
N ALA A 61 1.90 -5.48 -9.86
CA ALA A 61 1.43 -4.54 -10.87
C ALA A 61 2.53 -4.33 -11.91
N ILE A 62 3.78 -4.21 -11.47
CA ILE A 62 4.98 -4.09 -12.30
C ILE A 62 5.24 -5.39 -13.06
N TYR A 63 5.13 -6.55 -12.42
CA TYR A 63 5.29 -7.84 -13.09
C TYR A 63 4.24 -8.07 -14.18
N LEU A 64 2.96 -7.84 -13.88
CA LEU A 64 1.87 -7.98 -14.83
C LEU A 64 1.94 -6.93 -15.93
N ALA A 65 2.30 -5.70 -15.58
CA ALA A 65 2.56 -4.66 -16.56
C ALA A 65 3.74 -5.04 -17.46
N ALA A 66 4.85 -5.52 -16.91
CA ALA A 66 6.01 -5.98 -17.66
C ALA A 66 5.70 -7.21 -18.53
N LEU A 67 4.80 -8.08 -18.09
CA LEU A 67 4.40 -9.27 -18.84
C LEU A 67 3.48 -8.91 -20.02
N LEU A 68 2.69 -7.84 -19.87
CA LEU A 68 1.64 -7.45 -20.82
C LEU A 68 1.91 -6.10 -21.52
N HIS A 69 3.07 -5.46 -21.31
CA HIS A 69 3.33 -4.09 -21.77
C HIS A 69 3.18 -3.96 -23.29
N ASP A 70 3.53 -5.02 -24.01
CA ASP A 70 3.49 -5.10 -25.47
C ASP A 70 2.23 -5.77 -26.04
N ILE A 71 1.18 -6.06 -25.26
CA ILE A 71 -0.05 -6.69 -25.80
C ILE A 71 -0.68 -5.86 -26.92
N GLY A 72 -0.52 -4.53 -26.91
CA GLY A 72 -0.97 -3.61 -27.94
C GLY A 72 -0.30 -3.81 -29.30
N MET A 73 0.83 -4.51 -29.36
CA MET A 73 1.50 -4.89 -30.61
C MET A 73 0.59 -5.74 -31.50
N VAL A 74 -0.43 -6.41 -30.94
CA VAL A 74 -1.42 -7.18 -31.72
C VAL A 74 -2.17 -6.35 -32.76
N TYR A 75 -2.28 -5.03 -32.54
CA TYR A 75 -2.93 -4.08 -33.47
C TYR A 75 -2.00 -3.56 -34.57
N ILE A 76 -0.70 -3.83 -34.48
CA ILE A 76 0.27 -3.38 -35.48
C ILE A 76 0.28 -4.40 -36.64
N PRO A 77 0.31 -3.96 -37.91
CA PRO A 77 0.38 -4.86 -39.06
C PRO A 77 1.57 -5.82 -39.02
N ASP A 78 1.37 -7.08 -39.43
CA ASP A 78 2.45 -8.09 -39.45
C ASP A 78 3.58 -7.70 -40.41
N THR A 79 3.25 -6.97 -41.48
CA THR A 79 4.22 -6.38 -42.43
C THR A 79 5.20 -5.42 -41.76
N ILE A 80 4.84 -4.85 -40.60
CA ILE A 80 5.68 -3.95 -39.81
C ILE A 80 6.43 -4.76 -38.74
N ILE A 81 5.74 -5.62 -37.99
CA ILE A 81 6.34 -6.41 -36.90
C ILE A 81 7.42 -7.38 -37.41
N GLN A 82 7.20 -7.98 -38.57
CA GLN A 82 8.09 -9.01 -39.14
C GLN A 82 9.06 -8.44 -40.18
N LYS A 83 9.12 -7.11 -40.34
CA LYS A 83 9.97 -6.47 -41.35
C LYS A 83 11.46 -6.75 -41.07
N PRO A 84 12.22 -7.26 -42.06
CA PRO A 84 13.67 -7.50 -41.89
C PRO A 84 14.48 -6.19 -41.92
N ASP A 85 13.97 -5.19 -42.63
CA ASP A 85 14.58 -3.87 -42.78
C ASP A 85 14.17 -2.91 -41.67
N ARG A 86 14.90 -1.78 -41.57
CA ARG A 86 14.52 -0.69 -40.66
C ARG A 86 13.11 -0.19 -40.98
N LEU A 87 12.37 0.11 -39.91
CA LEU A 87 11.08 0.78 -40.01
C LEU A 87 11.29 2.21 -40.52
N THR A 88 10.39 2.63 -41.40
CA THR A 88 10.19 4.04 -41.78
C THR A 88 9.64 4.84 -40.60
N ASP A 89 9.71 6.16 -40.68
CA ASP A 89 9.17 7.03 -39.62
C ASP A 89 7.66 6.81 -39.47
N GLU A 90 6.92 6.64 -40.56
CA GLU A 90 5.48 6.34 -40.54
C GLU A 90 5.18 5.00 -39.85
N GLU A 91 5.93 3.94 -40.18
CA GLU A 91 5.80 2.63 -39.53
C GLU A 91 6.16 2.71 -38.04
N MET A 92 7.18 3.48 -37.68
CA MET A 92 7.57 3.70 -36.29
C MET A 92 6.49 4.47 -35.52
N GLN A 93 5.81 5.45 -36.13
CA GLN A 93 4.68 6.14 -35.50
C GLN A 93 3.53 5.18 -35.20
N GLN A 94 3.29 4.19 -36.06
CA GLN A 94 2.30 3.14 -35.79
C GLN A 94 2.75 2.28 -34.61
N VAL A 95 4.01 1.85 -34.56
CA VAL A 95 4.55 1.08 -33.43
C VAL A 95 4.42 1.86 -32.12
N LYS A 96 4.70 3.17 -32.10
CA LYS A 96 4.57 4.03 -30.90
C LYS A 96 3.14 4.11 -30.32
N GLN A 97 2.12 3.65 -31.04
CA GLN A 97 0.76 3.57 -30.52
C GLN A 97 0.52 2.34 -29.62
N HIS A 98 1.41 1.35 -29.59
CA HIS A 98 1.18 0.13 -28.83
C HIS A 98 0.95 0.34 -27.33
N PRO A 99 1.55 1.32 -26.61
CA PRO A 99 1.23 1.51 -25.19
C PRO A 99 -0.23 1.93 -24.98
N LEU A 100 -0.77 2.73 -25.91
CA LEU A 100 -2.18 3.15 -25.91
C LEU A 100 -3.11 1.97 -26.20
N PHE A 101 -2.74 1.12 -27.16
CA PHE A 101 -3.49 -0.10 -27.44
C PHE A 101 -3.41 -1.11 -26.30
N SER A 102 -2.25 -1.27 -25.67
CA SER A 102 -2.06 -2.12 -24.50
C SER A 102 -2.95 -1.67 -23.35
N GLU A 103 -2.96 -0.38 -23.03
CA GLU A 103 -3.89 0.17 -22.04
C GLU A 103 -5.36 -0.11 -22.42
N LYS A 104 -5.73 0.13 -23.69
CA LYS A 104 -7.11 -0.06 -24.17
C LYS A 104 -7.57 -1.52 -24.05
N VAL A 105 -6.72 -2.49 -24.37
CA VAL A 105 -7.02 -3.93 -24.22
C VAL A 105 -7.18 -4.26 -22.74
N LEU A 106 -6.17 -3.92 -21.94
CA LEU A 106 -6.09 -4.32 -20.53
C LEU A 106 -7.13 -3.61 -19.67
N ALA A 107 -7.63 -2.44 -20.11
CA ALA A 107 -8.71 -1.72 -19.43
C ALA A 107 -9.97 -2.57 -19.28
N ASN A 108 -10.24 -3.50 -20.21
CA ASN A 108 -11.41 -4.39 -20.12
C ASN A 108 -11.32 -5.36 -18.93
N LEU A 109 -10.12 -5.56 -18.38
CA LEU A 109 -9.89 -6.37 -17.19
C LEU A 109 -9.90 -5.48 -15.95
N SER A 110 -11.05 -5.47 -15.26
CA SER A 110 -11.26 -4.71 -14.02
C SER A 110 -10.18 -4.98 -12.96
N LEU A 111 -9.65 -6.21 -12.92
CA LEU A 111 -8.55 -6.61 -12.04
C LEU A 111 -7.24 -5.88 -12.35
N LEU A 112 -6.86 -5.75 -13.62
CA LEU A 112 -5.62 -5.05 -14.01
C LEU A 112 -5.75 -3.54 -13.77
N ARG A 113 -6.93 -2.99 -14.03
CA ARG A 113 -7.27 -1.60 -13.66
C ARG A 113 -7.13 -1.37 -12.15
N GLY A 114 -7.67 -2.28 -11.34
CA GLY A 114 -7.60 -2.22 -9.89
C GLY A 114 -6.20 -2.41 -9.30
N LEU A 115 -5.29 -3.08 -10.03
CA LEU A 115 -3.89 -3.24 -9.63
C LEU A 115 -3.00 -2.05 -10.02
N GLY A 116 -3.48 -1.12 -10.86
CA GLY A 116 -2.66 0.00 -11.35
C GLY A 116 -1.74 -0.39 -12.49
N VAL A 117 -2.04 -1.49 -13.21
CA VAL A 117 -1.25 -1.97 -14.35
C VAL A 117 -1.32 -1.00 -15.53
N LEU A 118 -2.49 -0.39 -15.76
CA LEU A 118 -2.75 0.46 -16.92
C LEU A 118 -1.79 1.67 -17.05
N PRO A 119 -1.61 2.53 -16.03
CA PRO A 119 -0.65 3.63 -16.14
C PRO A 119 0.79 3.13 -16.30
N ILE A 120 1.16 2.01 -15.68
CA ILE A 120 2.50 1.44 -15.86
C ILE A 120 2.73 1.02 -17.32
N VAL A 121 1.75 0.34 -17.91
CA VAL A 121 1.79 -0.10 -19.31
C VAL A 121 1.68 1.07 -20.28
N ARG A 122 0.88 2.10 -20.00
CA ARG A 122 0.76 3.27 -20.88
C ARG A 122 2.07 4.04 -20.98
N HIS A 123 2.79 4.17 -19.86
CA HIS A 123 3.92 5.10 -19.72
C HIS A 123 5.29 4.43 -19.77
N HIS A 124 5.40 3.13 -20.06
CA HIS A 124 6.68 2.42 -20.06
C HIS A 124 7.70 2.89 -21.13
N HIS A 125 7.27 3.73 -22.07
CA HIS A 125 8.11 4.40 -23.06
C HIS A 125 8.30 5.91 -22.83
N GLU A 126 7.83 6.42 -21.71
CA GLU A 126 8.20 7.76 -21.26
C GLU A 126 9.71 7.80 -20.95
N GLU A 127 10.33 8.93 -21.26
CA GLU A 127 11.75 9.18 -21.00
C GLU A 127 11.87 10.17 -19.86
N TYR A 128 12.84 9.95 -18.97
CA TYR A 128 13.01 10.75 -17.77
C TYR A 128 13.07 12.28 -18.03
N ASN A 129 13.58 12.69 -19.19
CA ASN A 129 13.64 14.09 -19.63
C ASN A 129 12.35 14.66 -20.28
N GLY A 130 11.27 13.88 -20.37
CA GLY A 130 9.99 14.29 -20.98
C GLY A 130 9.93 14.20 -22.51
N LYS A 131 10.93 13.60 -23.19
CA LYS A 131 10.92 13.40 -24.66
C LYS A 131 10.33 12.05 -25.09
N GLY A 132 9.87 11.26 -24.12
CA GLY A 132 9.20 9.99 -24.38
C GLY A 132 7.77 10.17 -24.87
N TYR A 133 7.05 9.04 -24.92
CA TYR A 133 5.68 8.97 -25.41
C TYR A 133 4.89 7.99 -24.54
N PRO A 134 3.55 8.07 -24.50
CA PRO A 134 2.67 8.90 -25.34
C PRO A 134 2.38 10.32 -24.81
N ASP A 135 2.57 10.58 -23.53
CA ASP A 135 2.07 11.79 -22.85
C ASP A 135 3.17 12.82 -22.54
N GLY A 136 4.45 12.45 -22.70
CA GLY A 136 5.59 13.35 -22.47
C GLY A 136 5.84 13.65 -21.00
N LEU A 137 5.53 12.68 -20.13
CA LEU A 137 5.75 12.79 -18.68
C LEU A 137 7.24 12.88 -18.37
N LYS A 138 7.61 13.66 -17.34
CA LYS A 138 9.01 13.84 -16.92
C LYS A 138 9.23 13.46 -15.46
N ASP A 139 10.48 13.15 -15.12
CA ASP A 139 10.92 12.88 -13.76
C ASP A 139 10.01 11.88 -13.00
N MET A 140 9.41 12.33 -11.89
CA MET A 140 8.58 11.53 -10.99
C MET A 140 7.10 11.50 -11.37
N GLU A 141 6.70 12.21 -12.44
CA GLU A 141 5.37 12.09 -13.03
C GLU A 141 5.22 10.71 -13.70
N ILE A 142 6.33 10.12 -14.15
CA ILE A 142 6.37 8.76 -14.69
C ILE A 142 6.22 7.75 -13.54
N PRO A 143 5.21 6.85 -13.60
CA PRO A 143 5.02 5.81 -12.59
C PRO A 143 6.30 5.02 -12.36
N ILE A 144 6.64 4.72 -11.10
CA ILE A 144 7.86 3.98 -10.76
C ILE A 144 7.96 2.64 -11.53
N GLY A 145 6.83 1.96 -11.72
CA GLY A 145 6.78 0.75 -12.52
C GLY A 145 7.15 0.93 -13.98
N ALA A 146 6.75 2.05 -14.59
CA ALA A 146 7.07 2.36 -15.97
C ALA A 146 8.57 2.65 -16.13
N ARG A 147 9.17 3.36 -15.17
CA ARG A 147 10.63 3.58 -15.11
C ARG A 147 11.41 2.27 -14.94
N ILE A 148 10.91 1.33 -14.13
CA ILE A 148 11.50 -0.01 -13.94
C ILE A 148 11.44 -0.83 -15.23
N ILE A 149 10.27 -0.88 -15.89
CA ILE A 149 10.11 -1.62 -17.14
C ILE A 149 11.04 -1.04 -18.22
N SER A 150 11.06 0.28 -18.41
CA SER A 150 11.92 0.93 -19.40
C SER A 150 13.41 0.55 -19.25
N LEU A 151 13.91 0.47 -18.01
CA LEU A 151 15.28 0.06 -17.70
C LEU A 151 15.55 -1.41 -18.04
N VAL A 152 14.71 -2.30 -17.52
CA VAL A 152 14.89 -3.76 -17.66
C VAL A 152 14.69 -4.17 -19.12
N ASP A 153 13.65 -3.67 -19.78
CA ASP A 153 13.37 -3.89 -21.19
C ASP A 153 14.55 -3.46 -22.06
N SER A 154 15.09 -2.25 -21.84
CA SER A 154 16.25 -1.75 -22.60
C SER A 154 17.48 -2.67 -22.45
N TYR A 155 17.74 -3.17 -21.24
CA TYR A 155 18.87 -4.10 -21.01
C TYR A 155 18.70 -5.42 -21.77
N PHE A 156 17.55 -6.08 -21.64
CA PHE A 156 17.32 -7.37 -22.31
C PHE A 156 17.15 -7.22 -23.82
N ALA A 157 16.59 -6.11 -24.30
CA ALA A 157 16.56 -5.75 -25.72
C ALA A 157 17.97 -5.56 -26.32
N MET A 158 18.94 -5.09 -25.53
CA MET A 158 20.34 -4.97 -25.94
C MET A 158 21.07 -6.31 -25.91
N ALA A 159 20.75 -7.17 -24.94
CA ALA A 159 21.34 -8.50 -24.79
C ALA A 159 20.74 -9.55 -25.75
N ALA A 160 19.57 -9.30 -26.32
CA ALA A 160 18.91 -10.21 -27.25
C ALA A 160 19.42 -10.05 -28.69
N GLU A 161 19.37 -11.15 -29.45
CA GLU A 161 19.57 -11.16 -30.90
C GLU A 161 18.33 -10.59 -31.60
N ARG A 162 18.53 -9.76 -32.63
CA ARG A 162 17.46 -9.22 -33.46
C ARG A 162 17.77 -9.45 -34.93
N SER A 163 16.73 -9.53 -35.78
CA SER A 163 16.85 -9.76 -37.23
C SER A 163 17.84 -8.82 -37.93
N TYR A 164 18.04 -7.62 -37.38
CA TYR A 164 18.90 -6.57 -37.93
C TYR A 164 20.14 -6.26 -37.09
N ARG A 165 20.37 -6.94 -35.95
CA ARG A 165 21.52 -6.66 -35.05
C ARG A 165 21.89 -7.86 -34.16
N PRO A 166 23.19 -8.21 -34.06
CA PRO A 166 23.64 -9.19 -33.08
C PRO A 166 23.49 -8.69 -31.63
N PRO A 167 23.48 -9.60 -30.63
CA PRO A 167 23.54 -9.24 -29.21
C PRO A 167 24.70 -8.31 -28.86
N ILE A 168 24.46 -7.34 -27.98
CA ILE A 168 25.53 -6.53 -27.40
C ILE A 168 26.16 -7.31 -26.23
N PRO A 169 27.48 -7.46 -26.16
CA PRO A 169 28.16 -8.09 -25.03
C PRO A 169 27.82 -7.41 -23.68
N HIS A 170 27.64 -8.22 -22.64
CA HIS A 170 27.20 -7.74 -21.32
C HIS A 170 28.07 -6.60 -20.75
N ASP A 171 29.38 -6.68 -20.94
CA ASP A 171 30.38 -5.68 -20.54
C ASP A 171 30.22 -4.32 -21.25
N LYS A 172 29.55 -4.30 -22.41
CA LYS A 172 29.27 -3.09 -23.20
C LYS A 172 27.88 -2.50 -22.98
N ILE A 173 26.91 -3.29 -22.49
CA ILE A 173 25.53 -2.83 -22.25
C ILE A 173 25.47 -1.78 -21.13
N LEU A 174 26.04 -2.08 -19.96
CA LEU A 174 25.95 -1.18 -18.80
C LEU A 174 26.63 0.19 -19.04
N PRO A 175 27.81 0.28 -19.68
CA PRO A 175 28.38 1.56 -20.09
C PRO A 175 27.49 2.37 -21.04
N GLU A 176 26.76 1.71 -21.95
CA GLU A 176 25.86 2.41 -22.87
C GLU A 176 24.62 2.95 -22.15
N MET A 177 24.03 2.16 -21.23
CA MET A 177 22.92 2.62 -20.39
C MET A 177 23.31 3.84 -19.54
N LYS A 178 24.54 3.88 -18.99
CA LYS A 178 25.03 5.02 -18.20
C LYS A 178 25.04 6.33 -18.98
N LYS A 179 25.28 6.31 -20.29
CA LYS A 179 25.22 7.52 -21.15
C LYS A 179 23.82 8.11 -21.25
N GLN A 180 22.77 7.34 -20.93
CA GLN A 180 21.36 7.74 -20.99
C GLN A 180 20.79 8.18 -19.63
N THR A 181 21.64 8.34 -18.61
CA THR A 181 21.27 8.85 -17.27
C THR A 181 20.66 10.25 -17.36
N GLY A 182 19.49 10.45 -16.75
CA GLY A 182 18.78 11.74 -16.77
C GLY A 182 18.16 12.08 -18.13
N ILE A 183 18.38 11.27 -19.17
CA ILE A 183 17.75 11.40 -20.49
C ILE A 183 16.60 10.41 -20.56
N ARG A 184 16.92 9.12 -20.69
CA ARG A 184 15.95 8.04 -20.74
C ARG A 184 15.67 7.46 -19.36
N PHE A 185 16.70 7.38 -18.52
CA PHE A 185 16.66 6.66 -17.25
C PHE A 185 16.77 7.58 -16.04
N ASP A 186 16.00 7.25 -14.99
CA ASP A 186 16.22 7.72 -13.63
C ASP A 186 17.61 7.24 -13.15
N GLY A 187 18.47 8.18 -12.76
CA GLY A 187 19.85 7.88 -12.37
C GLY A 187 19.98 7.04 -11.10
N ASN A 188 19.09 7.24 -10.13
CA ASN A 188 19.10 6.46 -8.88
C ASN A 188 18.66 5.03 -9.17
N LEU A 189 17.61 4.88 -9.99
CA LEU A 189 17.09 3.57 -10.38
C LEU A 189 18.08 2.80 -11.26
N LEU A 190 18.79 3.48 -12.16
CA LEU A 190 19.85 2.87 -12.98
C LEU A 190 21.04 2.39 -12.11
N PHE A 191 21.42 3.15 -11.10
CA PHE A 191 22.47 2.76 -10.16
C PHE A 191 22.12 1.45 -9.43
N GLU A 192 20.91 1.36 -8.85
CA GLU A 192 20.44 0.14 -8.19
C GLU A 192 20.34 -1.04 -9.17
N PHE A 193 19.95 -0.79 -10.43
CA PHE A 193 19.87 -1.83 -11.45
C PHE A 193 21.25 -2.41 -11.81
N ILE A 194 22.28 -1.56 -11.88
CA ILE A 194 23.65 -2.00 -12.12
C ILE A 194 24.13 -2.92 -10.97
N ASN A 195 23.87 -2.53 -9.72
CA ASN A 195 24.22 -3.34 -8.55
C ASN A 195 23.50 -4.69 -8.56
N TYR A 196 22.20 -4.68 -8.91
CA TYR A 196 21.39 -5.89 -9.07
C TYR A 196 21.99 -6.84 -10.12
N ILE A 197 22.31 -6.36 -11.32
CA ILE A 197 22.86 -7.20 -12.39
C ILE A 197 24.26 -7.74 -12.04
N GLN A 198 25.14 -6.90 -11.50
CA GLN A 198 26.51 -7.31 -11.14
C GLN A 198 26.52 -8.27 -9.93
N GLY A 199 25.59 -8.12 -8.98
CA GLY A 199 25.42 -9.04 -7.85
C GLY A 199 24.93 -10.43 -8.28
N THR A 200 24.18 -10.53 -9.38
CA THR A 200 23.68 -11.81 -9.92
C THR A 200 24.69 -12.58 -10.78
N ALA A 201 25.84 -12.00 -11.14
CA ALA A 201 26.82 -12.62 -12.03
C ALA A 201 27.62 -13.81 -11.44
N LYS A 202 27.26 -14.32 -10.25
CA LYS A 202 28.01 -15.37 -9.52
C LYS A 202 27.31 -16.72 -9.33
N GLN A 203 26.25 -17.06 -10.05
CA GLN A 203 25.70 -18.42 -10.02
C GLN A 203 25.36 -18.99 -11.41
N PRO A 204 25.91 -20.16 -11.78
CA PRO A 204 25.42 -20.93 -12.91
C PRO A 204 24.19 -21.76 -12.49
N VAL A 205 23.20 -21.82 -13.39
CA VAL A 205 21.92 -22.52 -13.26
C VAL A 205 22.13 -24.04 -13.25
N LYS A 206 21.43 -24.77 -12.37
CA LYS A 206 21.15 -26.21 -12.54
C LYS A 206 19.70 -26.52 -12.16
N ASP A 207 19.03 -27.20 -13.08
CA ASP A 207 17.70 -27.78 -12.94
C ASP A 207 17.69 -28.93 -11.92
N ALA A 208 16.63 -28.99 -11.10
CA ALA A 208 15.82 -30.18 -10.79
C ALA A 208 14.95 -29.94 -9.55
N VAL A 209 13.67 -30.28 -9.68
CA VAL A 209 12.61 -30.22 -8.65
C VAL A 209 12.76 -31.36 -7.64
N THR A 210 12.61 -31.08 -6.33
CA THR A 210 11.83 -31.86 -5.33
C THR A 210 11.89 -31.20 -3.92
N PRO A 211 10.94 -31.53 -3.02
CA PRO A 211 10.34 -30.58 -2.06
C PRO A 211 11.10 -30.44 -0.73
N ILE A 212 11.03 -29.24 -0.14
CA ILE A 212 11.75 -28.89 1.09
C ILE A 212 10.74 -28.69 2.23
N GLU A 213 10.87 -29.52 3.29
CA GLU A 213 10.38 -29.23 4.65
C GLU A 213 11.17 -28.06 5.27
N PRO A 214 10.58 -27.24 6.16
CA PRO A 214 11.10 -25.91 6.48
C PRO A 214 12.37 -25.93 7.36
N ASP A 215 13.40 -25.19 6.92
CA ASP A 215 14.72 -25.00 7.55
C ASP A 215 14.70 -23.87 8.63
N PRO A 216 15.42 -23.97 9.78
CA PRO A 216 15.35 -23.05 10.93
C PRO A 216 15.96 -21.64 10.72
N LYS A 217 16.03 -21.15 9.47
CA LYS A 217 16.47 -19.80 9.11
C LYS A 217 15.44 -19.11 8.21
N THR A 218 14.16 -19.14 8.60
CA THR A 218 13.13 -18.38 7.90
C THR A 218 13.42 -16.88 8.06
N SER A 219 13.72 -16.18 6.98
CA SER A 219 13.88 -14.72 7.02
C SER A 219 12.53 -14.09 7.39
N ILE A 220 12.54 -12.96 8.11
CA ILE A 220 11.32 -12.16 8.37
C ILE A 220 10.61 -11.84 7.03
N TRP A 221 11.38 -11.63 5.96
CA TRP A 221 10.87 -11.44 4.60
C TRP A 221 10.13 -12.64 4.05
N ASP A 222 10.52 -13.87 4.39
CA ASP A 222 9.80 -15.07 3.99
C ASP A 222 8.45 -15.17 4.73
N ILE A 223 8.38 -14.73 5.99
CA ILE A 223 7.12 -14.66 6.76
C ILE A 223 6.19 -13.59 6.17
N VAL A 224 6.72 -12.42 5.83
CA VAL A 224 5.94 -11.35 5.19
C VAL A 224 5.47 -11.78 3.80
N LYS A 225 6.33 -12.46 3.03
CA LYS A 225 5.98 -13.01 1.71
C LYS A 225 4.92 -14.09 1.82
N ASP A 226 5.06 -15.04 2.75
CA ASP A 226 4.06 -16.06 3.06
C ASP A 226 2.73 -15.43 3.44
N LEU A 227 2.74 -14.42 4.32
CA LEU A 227 1.54 -13.69 4.71
C LEU A 227 0.87 -13.01 3.51
N VAL A 228 1.64 -12.35 2.65
CA VAL A 228 1.08 -11.68 1.47
C VAL A 228 0.55 -12.69 0.45
N GLU A 229 1.24 -13.80 0.23
CA GLU A 229 0.79 -14.89 -0.64
C GLU A 229 -0.48 -15.57 -0.09
N THR A 230 -0.55 -15.83 1.21
CA THR A 230 -1.76 -16.39 1.85
C THR A 230 -2.92 -15.38 1.86
N ILE A 231 -2.68 -14.07 2.03
CA ILE A 231 -3.72 -13.03 1.89
C ILE A 231 -4.29 -13.05 0.46
N ARG A 232 -3.44 -13.15 -0.56
CA ARG A 232 -3.86 -13.20 -1.98
C ARG A 232 -4.62 -14.46 -2.34
N GLN A 233 -4.21 -15.59 -1.77
CA GLN A 233 -4.94 -16.86 -1.89
C GLN A 233 -6.22 -16.89 -1.04
N GLY A 234 -6.47 -15.86 -0.21
CA GLY A 234 -7.63 -15.80 0.67
C GLY A 234 -7.59 -16.78 1.83
N LYS A 235 -6.40 -17.31 2.16
CA LYS A 235 -6.14 -18.31 3.20
C LYS A 235 -5.71 -17.68 4.54
N VAL A 236 -5.65 -16.35 4.63
CA VAL A 236 -5.44 -15.64 5.90
C VAL A 236 -6.77 -15.25 6.48
N ASP A 237 -6.95 -15.60 7.76
CA ASP A 237 -8.00 -15.04 8.60
C ASP A 237 -7.73 -13.56 8.83
N LEU A 238 -8.23 -12.73 7.92
CA LEU A 238 -8.22 -11.29 8.12
C LEU A 238 -9.04 -10.95 9.36
N PRO A 239 -8.63 -9.95 10.15
CA PRO A 239 -9.43 -9.51 11.28
C PRO A 239 -10.83 -9.13 10.78
N VAL A 240 -11.85 -9.58 11.50
CA VAL A 240 -13.23 -9.20 11.22
C VAL A 240 -13.46 -7.83 11.86
N LEU A 241 -14.01 -6.89 11.09
CA LEU A 241 -14.40 -5.60 11.63
C LEU A 241 -15.57 -5.82 12.61
N PRO A 242 -15.45 -5.41 13.89
CA PRO A 242 -16.56 -5.48 14.83
C PRO A 242 -17.81 -4.78 14.27
N SER A 243 -18.97 -5.43 14.33
CA SER A 243 -20.22 -4.88 13.77
C SER A 243 -20.59 -3.53 14.38
N VAL A 244 -20.28 -3.35 15.67
CA VAL A 244 -20.41 -2.07 16.39
C VAL A 244 -19.70 -0.92 15.66
N ILE A 245 -18.54 -1.13 15.03
CA ILE A 245 -17.83 -0.09 14.29
C ILE A 245 -18.61 0.29 13.02
N GLN A 246 -19.12 -0.71 12.30
CA GLN A 246 -19.92 -0.46 11.08
C GLN A 246 -21.23 0.24 11.39
N GLU A 247 -21.94 -0.22 12.42
CA GLU A 247 -23.23 0.33 12.83
C GLU A 247 -23.08 1.77 13.34
N VAL A 248 -22.04 2.06 14.12
CA VAL A 248 -21.74 3.42 14.63
C VAL A 248 -21.43 4.42 13.51
N GLN A 249 -20.81 3.98 12.41
CA GLN A 249 -20.56 4.83 11.24
C GLN A 249 -21.83 5.15 10.43
N GLN A 250 -22.88 4.33 10.58
CA GLN A 250 -24.13 4.46 9.83
C GLN A 250 -25.22 5.20 10.61
N THR A 251 -24.92 5.65 11.83
CA THR A 251 -25.86 6.41 12.67
C THR A 251 -26.36 7.66 11.93
N VAL A 252 -27.66 7.92 12.06
CA VAL A 252 -28.32 9.06 11.42
C VAL A 252 -27.81 10.41 11.93
N SER A 253 -27.96 11.46 11.12
CA SER A 253 -27.51 12.81 11.48
C SER A 253 -28.40 13.51 12.52
N ASP A 254 -29.64 13.03 12.72
CA ASP A 254 -30.55 13.58 13.73
C ASP A 254 -30.08 13.24 15.15
N PRO A 255 -29.86 14.22 16.05
CA PRO A 255 -29.24 13.97 17.36
C PRO A 255 -30.04 13.05 18.29
N GLU A 256 -31.37 13.19 18.36
CA GLU A 256 -32.19 12.37 19.26
C GLU A 256 -32.29 10.93 18.75
N ALA A 257 -32.58 10.75 17.46
CA ALA A 257 -32.59 9.44 16.84
C ALA A 257 -31.20 8.77 16.89
N ALA A 258 -30.11 9.54 16.80
CA ALA A 258 -28.75 9.04 16.93
C ALA A 258 -28.44 8.52 18.35
N ILE A 259 -28.94 9.18 19.40
CA ILE A 259 -28.76 8.72 20.79
C ILE A 259 -29.43 7.36 20.98
N ASP A 260 -30.68 7.21 20.54
CA ASP A 260 -31.41 5.95 20.69
C ASP A 260 -30.79 4.84 19.84
N GLN A 261 -30.37 5.12 18.60
CA GLN A 261 -29.64 4.17 17.76
C GLN A 261 -28.32 3.74 18.39
N LEU A 262 -27.48 4.68 18.83
CA LEU A 262 -26.20 4.37 19.48
C LEU A 262 -26.41 3.58 20.77
N THR A 263 -27.43 3.89 21.56
CA THR A 263 -27.78 3.14 22.77
C THR A 263 -28.01 1.67 22.39
N GLN A 264 -28.89 1.41 21.41
CA GLN A 264 -29.19 0.06 20.95
C GLN A 264 -27.97 -0.66 20.38
N ILE A 265 -27.11 0.04 19.63
CA ILE A 265 -25.90 -0.55 19.05
C ILE A 265 -24.90 -0.96 20.13
N ILE A 266 -24.65 -0.07 21.10
CA ILE A 266 -23.64 -0.27 22.14
C ILE A 266 -24.11 -1.34 23.15
N GLU A 267 -25.39 -1.36 23.51
CA GLU A 267 -25.96 -2.34 24.44
C GLU A 267 -25.89 -3.79 23.92
N LYS A 268 -25.76 -4.00 22.60
CA LYS A 268 -25.50 -5.33 22.02
C LYS A 268 -24.12 -5.88 22.41
N ASP A 269 -23.18 -5.03 22.81
CA ASP A 269 -21.84 -5.42 23.25
C ASP A 269 -21.63 -5.04 24.74
N PRO A 270 -21.75 -6.01 25.66
CA PRO A 270 -21.58 -5.77 27.09
C PRO A 270 -20.19 -5.24 27.48
N ILE A 271 -19.14 -5.58 26.73
CA ILE A 271 -17.77 -5.15 27.01
C ILE A 271 -17.61 -3.67 26.66
N ILE A 272 -18.07 -3.27 25.48
CA ILE A 272 -18.03 -1.87 25.06
C ILE A 272 -18.95 -1.03 25.94
N SER A 273 -20.14 -1.53 26.27
CA SER A 273 -21.06 -0.88 27.22
C SER A 273 -20.40 -0.62 28.58
N ALA A 274 -19.82 -1.65 29.19
CA ALA A 274 -19.16 -1.52 30.49
C ALA A 274 -17.94 -0.57 30.43
N LYS A 275 -17.15 -0.64 29.35
CA LYS A 275 -16.01 0.26 29.15
C LYS A 275 -16.45 1.69 28.93
N LEU A 276 -17.48 1.95 28.13
CA LEU A 276 -18.03 3.29 27.93
C LEU A 276 -18.53 3.88 29.25
N ILE A 277 -19.24 3.10 30.06
CA ILE A 277 -19.68 3.52 31.40
C ILE A 277 -18.46 3.82 32.30
N SER A 278 -17.42 2.99 32.25
CA SER A 278 -16.17 3.24 32.98
C SER A 278 -15.51 4.55 32.56
N VAL A 279 -15.48 4.82 31.26
CA VAL A 279 -14.92 6.04 30.67
C VAL A 279 -15.69 7.27 31.11
N VAL A 280 -17.02 7.25 31.00
CA VAL A 280 -17.87 8.37 31.43
C VAL A 280 -17.78 8.60 32.92
N ASN A 281 -17.48 7.57 33.70
CA ASN A 281 -17.22 7.68 35.13
C ASN A 281 -15.76 7.99 35.47
N SER A 282 -14.90 8.34 34.51
CA SER A 282 -13.55 8.83 34.80
C SER A 282 -13.59 10.23 35.43
N PRO A 283 -12.52 10.69 36.10
CA PRO A 283 -12.46 12.01 36.73
C PRO A 283 -12.81 13.19 35.81
N ILE A 284 -12.64 13.00 34.50
CA ILE A 284 -12.87 14.03 33.48
C ILE A 284 -14.36 14.15 33.16
N TYR A 285 -15.09 13.04 33.09
CA TYR A 285 -16.45 12.99 32.56
C TYR A 285 -17.54 12.82 33.63
N ARG A 286 -17.23 12.21 34.79
CA ARG A 286 -18.20 11.73 35.80
C ARG A 286 -19.14 12.82 36.32
N GLY A 287 -18.70 14.07 36.41
CA GLY A 287 -19.50 15.10 37.08
C GLY A 287 -19.77 14.74 38.55
N ARG A 288 -21.01 14.94 39.04
CA ARG A 288 -21.37 14.76 40.47
C ARG A 288 -21.90 13.37 40.83
N SER A 289 -22.46 12.63 39.88
CA SER A 289 -23.07 11.32 40.09
C SER A 289 -22.45 10.26 39.19
N LYS A 290 -22.49 8.99 39.61
CA LYS A 290 -22.05 7.90 38.74
C LYS A 290 -23.15 7.56 37.75
N PHE A 291 -22.76 7.38 36.49
CA PHE A 291 -23.65 6.92 35.43
C PHE A 291 -23.68 5.39 35.42
N THR A 292 -24.85 4.81 35.17
CA THR A 292 -25.03 3.34 35.21
C THR A 292 -25.60 2.76 33.93
N THR A 293 -26.16 3.60 33.05
CA THR A 293 -26.73 3.17 31.78
C THR A 293 -25.97 3.76 30.59
N VAL A 294 -26.06 3.08 29.44
CA VAL A 294 -25.46 3.55 28.18
C VAL A 294 -26.13 4.83 27.70
N LYS A 295 -27.45 4.93 27.77
CA LYS A 295 -28.20 6.13 27.35
C LYS A 295 -27.79 7.38 28.13
N GLU A 296 -27.61 7.26 29.44
CA GLU A 296 -27.09 8.36 30.27
C GLU A 296 -25.67 8.77 29.86
N ALA A 297 -24.80 7.79 29.58
CA ALA A 297 -23.44 8.01 29.14
C ALA A 297 -23.38 8.78 27.80
N ILE A 298 -24.20 8.38 26.82
CA ILE A 298 -24.29 9.05 25.52
C ILE A 298 -24.82 10.47 25.67
N THR A 299 -25.86 10.66 26.50
CA THR A 299 -26.43 11.99 26.76
C THR A 299 -25.40 12.93 27.38
N ARG A 300 -24.51 12.41 28.24
CA ARG A 300 -23.46 13.20 28.90
C ARG A 300 -22.31 13.58 27.98
N LEU A 301 -21.84 12.63 27.17
CA LEU A 301 -20.71 12.82 26.23
C LEU A 301 -21.12 13.54 24.95
N GLY A 302 -22.37 13.37 24.54
CA GLY A 302 -22.84 13.70 23.20
C GLY A 302 -22.54 12.58 22.19
N VAL A 303 -23.28 12.61 21.09
CA VAL A 303 -23.24 11.60 20.01
C VAL A 303 -21.82 11.46 19.44
N LYS A 304 -21.21 12.56 19.00
CA LYS A 304 -19.90 12.54 18.32
C LYS A 304 -18.77 11.98 19.18
N GLU A 305 -18.70 12.40 20.44
CA GLU A 305 -17.64 11.92 21.33
C GLU A 305 -17.86 10.45 21.72
N THR A 306 -19.11 10.05 21.90
CA THR A 306 -19.47 8.65 22.06
C THR A 306 -19.00 7.82 20.86
N GLN A 307 -19.25 8.27 19.63
CA GLN A 307 -18.80 7.56 18.43
C GLN A 307 -17.28 7.37 18.43
N ASN A 308 -16.49 8.41 18.71
CA ASN A 308 -15.02 8.30 18.76
C ASN A 308 -14.55 7.29 19.82
N ILE A 309 -15.13 7.34 21.02
CA ILE A 309 -14.80 6.40 22.10
C ILE A 309 -15.16 4.97 21.69
N VAL A 310 -16.33 4.75 21.09
CA VAL A 310 -16.75 3.41 20.67
C VAL A 310 -15.89 2.89 19.52
N LEU A 311 -15.53 3.74 18.55
CA LEU A 311 -14.59 3.40 17.47
C LEU A 311 -13.22 3.02 18.03
N ALA A 312 -12.71 3.78 19.01
CA ALA A 312 -11.46 3.48 19.69
C ALA A 312 -11.54 2.15 20.48
N LEU A 313 -12.59 1.95 21.27
CA LEU A 313 -12.81 0.73 22.05
C LEU A 313 -12.96 -0.52 21.17
N GLY A 314 -13.72 -0.41 20.07
CA GLY A 314 -13.88 -1.47 19.08
C GLY A 314 -12.56 -1.80 18.38
N SER A 315 -11.80 -0.77 17.99
CA SER A 315 -10.51 -0.94 17.31
C SER A 315 -9.42 -1.50 18.24
N LYS A 316 -9.46 -1.17 19.54
CA LYS A 316 -8.52 -1.70 20.54
C LYS A 316 -8.53 -3.23 20.63
N ALA A 317 -9.62 -3.88 20.21
CA ALA A 317 -9.68 -5.34 20.13
C ALA A 317 -8.62 -5.94 19.19
N PHE A 318 -8.18 -5.19 18.17
CA PHE A 318 -7.12 -5.63 17.24
C PHE A 318 -5.72 -5.59 17.88
N TYR A 319 -5.53 -4.78 18.92
CA TYR A 319 -4.22 -4.54 19.56
C TYR A 319 -4.05 -5.45 20.77
N LYS A 320 -4.16 -6.77 20.54
CA LYS A 320 -3.95 -7.80 21.56
C LYS A 320 -3.06 -8.90 21.00
N THR A 321 -2.12 -9.37 21.82
CA THR A 321 -1.31 -10.56 21.51
C THR A 321 -1.18 -11.43 22.75
N PRO A 322 -1.23 -12.77 22.60
CA PRO A 322 -0.87 -13.69 23.68
C PRO A 322 0.66 -13.76 23.90
N ASN A 323 1.47 -13.28 22.96
CA ASN A 323 2.93 -13.37 23.02
C ASN A 323 3.55 -12.17 23.75
N LEU A 324 4.19 -12.43 24.90
CA LEU A 324 4.78 -11.40 25.75
C LEU A 324 5.90 -10.61 25.06
N GLN A 325 6.63 -11.20 24.11
CA GLN A 325 7.71 -10.52 23.39
C GLN A 325 7.19 -9.35 22.53
N PHE A 326 5.96 -9.46 22.02
CA PHE A 326 5.34 -8.45 21.15
C PHE A 326 4.36 -7.54 21.90
N LYS A 327 4.16 -7.76 23.21
CA LYS A 327 3.20 -6.99 24.01
C LYS A 327 3.50 -5.50 24.00
N THR A 328 4.73 -5.12 24.33
CA THR A 328 5.17 -3.71 24.34
C THR A 328 5.06 -3.08 22.95
N LEU A 329 5.38 -3.83 21.88
CA LEU A 329 5.27 -3.35 20.50
C LEU A 329 3.82 -3.02 20.13
N ILE A 330 2.89 -3.94 20.42
CA ILE A 330 1.46 -3.74 20.14
C ILE A 330 0.86 -2.60 20.98
N GLU A 331 1.27 -2.47 22.24
CA GLU A 331 0.84 -1.36 23.09
C GLU A 331 1.32 -0.01 22.56
N ARG A 332 2.57 0.07 22.07
CA ARG A 332 3.09 1.29 21.40
C ARG A 332 2.37 1.58 20.09
N LEU A 333 2.07 0.57 19.28
CA LEU A 333 1.30 0.73 18.04
C LEU A 333 -0.12 1.23 18.33
N TRP A 334 -0.74 0.79 19.42
CA TRP A 334 -2.05 1.29 19.87
C TRP A 334 -1.97 2.77 20.23
N GLN A 335 -0.98 3.16 21.06
CA GLN A 335 -0.79 4.55 21.45
C GLN A 335 -0.52 5.45 20.24
N HIS A 336 0.28 4.98 19.29
CA HIS A 336 0.54 5.67 18.02
C HIS A 336 -0.75 5.90 17.22
N SER A 337 -1.53 4.84 17.01
CA SER A 337 -2.76 4.89 16.21
C SER A 337 -3.80 5.81 16.85
N LEU A 338 -3.93 5.77 18.18
CA LEU A 338 -4.83 6.64 18.92
C LEU A 338 -4.38 8.10 18.89
N ALA A 339 -3.08 8.38 19.07
CA ALA A 339 -2.54 9.74 18.94
C ALA A 339 -2.77 10.30 17.53
N CYS A 340 -2.52 9.48 16.49
CA CYS A 340 -2.71 9.86 15.10
C CYS A 340 -4.18 10.16 14.79
N ALA A 341 -5.11 9.39 15.36
CA ALA A 341 -6.55 9.66 15.28
C ALA A 341 -6.92 11.04 15.84
N TYR A 342 -6.44 11.38 17.04
CA TYR A 342 -6.71 12.69 17.65
C TYR A 342 -6.02 13.83 16.88
N CYS A 343 -4.78 13.66 16.42
CA CYS A 343 -4.10 14.62 15.56
C CYS A 343 -4.88 14.86 14.27
N ALA A 344 -5.30 13.81 13.57
CA ALA A 344 -6.05 13.92 12.32
C ALA A 344 -7.40 14.62 12.52
N LYS A 345 -8.11 14.30 13.61
CA LYS A 345 -9.35 14.99 14.01
C LYS A 345 -9.10 16.48 14.25
N LYS A 346 -8.08 16.81 15.05
CA LYS A 346 -7.75 18.20 15.38
C LYS A 346 -7.35 19.01 14.16
N ILE A 347 -6.52 18.45 13.27
CA ILE A 347 -6.19 19.07 11.98
C ILE A 347 -7.48 19.34 11.18
N ALA A 348 -8.39 18.37 11.09
CA ALA A 348 -9.64 18.54 10.36
C ALA A 348 -10.55 19.62 10.95
N GLU A 349 -10.65 19.71 12.29
CA GLU A 349 -11.37 20.77 13.01
C GLU A 349 -10.77 22.15 12.73
N THR A 350 -9.44 22.28 12.85
CA THR A 350 -8.70 23.51 12.58
C THR A 350 -8.90 24.00 11.15
N LEU A 351 -8.95 23.07 10.19
CA LEU A 351 -9.21 23.35 8.78
C LEU A 351 -10.69 23.47 8.41
N LYS A 352 -11.61 23.32 9.39
CA LYS A 352 -13.07 23.36 9.21
C LYS A 352 -13.58 22.38 8.14
N LEU A 353 -13.03 21.17 8.11
CA LEU A 353 -13.48 20.11 7.20
C LEU A 353 -14.82 19.54 7.65
N LYS A 354 -15.63 19.04 6.70
CA LYS A 354 -17.04 18.66 6.94
C LYS A 354 -17.24 17.42 7.82
N ASP A 355 -16.22 16.58 8.01
CA ASP A 355 -16.32 15.27 8.68
C ASP A 355 -15.07 14.98 9.53
N ALA A 356 -14.93 15.65 10.68
CA ALA A 356 -13.77 15.48 11.55
C ALA A 356 -13.69 14.06 12.14
N GLU A 357 -14.85 13.43 12.39
CA GLU A 357 -14.96 12.04 12.87
C GLU A 357 -14.43 11.03 11.84
N GLY A 358 -14.66 11.27 10.54
CA GLY A 358 -14.05 10.49 9.46
C GLY A 358 -12.52 10.55 9.48
N TYR A 359 -11.94 11.74 9.70
CA TYR A 359 -10.48 11.89 9.83
C TYR A 359 -9.93 11.24 11.10
N PHE A 360 -10.67 11.27 12.21
CA PHE A 360 -10.33 10.52 13.43
C PHE A 360 -10.18 9.03 13.10
N LEU A 361 -11.18 8.45 12.45
CA LEU A 361 -11.13 7.04 12.09
C LEU A 361 -10.02 6.74 11.08
N MET A 362 -9.78 7.62 10.09
CA MET A 362 -8.67 7.48 9.16
C MET A 362 -7.33 7.41 9.89
N GLY A 363 -7.09 8.31 10.86
CA GLY A 363 -5.89 8.27 11.70
C GLY A 363 -5.83 7.03 12.61
N LEU A 364 -6.97 6.53 13.09
CA LEU A 364 -7.01 5.34 13.93
C LEU A 364 -6.63 4.05 13.17
N ILE A 365 -7.04 3.94 11.91
CA ILE A 365 -6.88 2.70 11.13
C ILE A 365 -5.81 2.76 10.04
N HIS A 366 -5.12 3.91 9.85
CA HIS A 366 -4.13 4.10 8.79
C HIS A 366 -3.03 3.03 8.82
N ASP A 367 -2.68 2.59 10.03
CA ASP A 367 -1.59 1.66 10.32
C ASP A 367 -2.05 0.21 10.55
N ILE A 368 -3.30 -0.13 10.22
CA ILE A 368 -3.89 -1.45 10.49
C ILE A 368 -3.08 -2.61 9.86
N GLY A 369 -2.31 -2.34 8.81
CA GLY A 369 -1.39 -3.31 8.20
C GLY A 369 -0.28 -3.78 9.15
N LYS A 370 0.22 -2.90 10.04
CA LYS A 370 1.25 -3.26 11.03
C LYS A 370 0.74 -4.32 12.01
N ILE A 371 -0.54 -4.25 12.37
CA ILE A 371 -1.15 -5.17 13.35
C ILE A 371 -1.24 -6.60 12.82
N LEU A 372 -1.63 -6.76 11.56
CA LEU A 372 -1.70 -8.10 10.96
C LEU A 372 -0.30 -8.74 10.85
N LEU A 373 0.71 -7.93 10.49
CA LEU A 373 2.10 -8.37 10.41
C LEU A 373 2.64 -8.79 11.78
N VAL A 374 2.48 -7.95 12.81
CA VAL A 374 2.94 -8.28 14.16
C VAL A 374 2.25 -9.53 14.70
N ARG A 375 0.94 -9.69 14.47
CA ARG A 375 0.22 -10.88 14.91
C ARG A 375 0.77 -12.14 14.26
N LYS A 376 0.99 -12.14 12.94
CA LYS A 376 1.57 -13.30 12.23
C LYS A 376 2.98 -13.61 12.73
N LEU A 377 3.80 -12.60 12.94
CA LEU A 377 5.14 -12.77 13.51
C LEU A 377 5.07 -13.36 14.92
N SER A 378 4.10 -12.91 15.74
CA SER A 378 3.92 -13.42 17.09
C SER A 378 3.45 -14.88 17.15
N GLU A 379 2.79 -15.38 16.09
CA GLU A 379 2.40 -16.78 15.92
C GLU A 379 3.60 -17.65 15.49
N VAL A 380 4.48 -17.11 14.64
CA VAL A 380 5.66 -17.83 14.12
C VAL A 380 6.80 -17.87 15.14
N TYR A 381 7.05 -16.77 15.86
CA TYR A 381 8.09 -16.68 16.88
C TYR A 381 7.54 -17.08 18.26
N SER A 382 7.64 -18.36 18.62
CA SER A 382 7.36 -18.84 19.98
C SER A 382 8.51 -18.57 20.97
N SER A 383 8.20 -18.59 22.27
CA SER A 383 8.97 -18.08 23.43
C SER A 383 10.47 -18.38 23.54
N ASN A 384 11.02 -19.31 22.75
CA ASN A 384 12.42 -19.76 22.82
C ASN A 384 13.36 -19.06 21.82
N ASN A 385 12.84 -18.26 20.88
CA ASN A 385 13.66 -17.50 19.94
C ASN A 385 13.73 -16.03 20.38
N SER A 386 14.94 -15.49 20.53
CA SER A 386 15.16 -14.06 20.73
C SER A 386 14.94 -13.32 19.41
N VAL A 387 14.04 -12.35 19.42
CA VAL A 387 13.69 -11.57 18.24
C VAL A 387 14.28 -10.17 18.37
N ASP A 388 15.04 -9.73 17.35
CA ASP A 388 15.43 -8.32 17.25
C ASP A 388 14.22 -7.50 16.76
N ILE A 389 13.59 -6.78 17.70
CA ILE A 389 12.43 -5.94 17.43
C ILE A 389 12.77 -4.82 16.43
N ASN A 390 14.02 -4.34 16.39
CA ASN A 390 14.41 -3.25 15.48
C ASN A 390 14.47 -3.74 14.02
N GLU A 391 15.07 -4.92 13.78
CA GLU A 391 15.13 -5.54 12.45
C GLU A 391 13.72 -5.84 11.90
N ILE A 392 12.84 -6.36 12.76
CA ILE A 392 11.44 -6.60 12.40
C ILE A 392 10.70 -5.29 12.12
N SER A 393 10.93 -4.25 12.90
CA SER A 393 10.16 -3.00 12.80
C SER A 393 10.34 -2.34 11.44
N GLN A 394 11.54 -2.37 10.86
CA GLN A 394 11.77 -1.84 9.51
C GLN A 394 11.03 -2.65 8.44
N THR A 395 11.10 -3.98 8.53
CA THR A 395 10.41 -4.87 7.56
C THR A 395 8.89 -4.71 7.63
N ILE A 396 8.34 -4.56 8.84
CA ILE A 396 6.92 -4.25 9.05
C ILE A 396 6.57 -2.89 8.45
N HIS A 397 7.42 -1.89 8.68
CA HIS A 397 7.25 -0.55 8.15
C HIS A 397 7.30 -0.53 6.61
N GLU A 398 8.12 -1.34 5.96
CA GLU A 398 8.16 -1.39 4.48
C GLU A 398 6.89 -2.05 3.88
N ALA A 399 6.26 -2.99 4.60
CA ALA A 399 5.12 -3.76 4.07
C ALA A 399 3.72 -3.21 4.43
N HIS A 400 3.58 -2.49 5.54
CA HIS A 400 2.26 -2.20 6.15
C HIS A 400 1.30 -1.41 5.26
N CYS A 401 1.77 -0.43 4.47
CA CYS A 401 0.91 0.40 3.62
C CYS A 401 0.10 -0.46 2.64
N SER A 402 0.78 -1.42 2.00
CA SER A 402 0.16 -2.31 1.03
C SER A 402 -0.87 -3.26 1.67
N ILE A 403 -0.56 -3.78 2.86
CA ILE A 403 -1.41 -4.71 3.62
C ILE A 403 -2.62 -3.97 4.21
N GLY A 404 -2.41 -2.78 4.78
CA GLY A 404 -3.48 -1.92 5.28
C GLY A 404 -4.50 -1.62 4.19
N GLY A 405 -4.03 -1.27 2.98
CA GLY A 405 -4.90 -1.08 1.81
C GLY A 405 -5.67 -2.33 1.38
N VAL A 406 -5.19 -3.54 1.65
CA VAL A 406 -5.94 -4.80 1.41
C VAL A 406 -7.01 -5.01 2.49
N ILE A 407 -6.67 -4.82 3.77
CA ILE A 407 -7.58 -4.97 4.90
C ILE A 407 -8.79 -4.02 4.75
N LEU A 408 -8.52 -2.74 4.49
CA LEU A 408 -9.58 -1.73 4.39
C LEU A 408 -10.51 -1.96 3.19
N ARG A 409 -9.97 -2.44 2.06
CA ARG A 409 -10.80 -2.86 0.91
C ARG A 409 -11.69 -4.05 1.26
N ASN A 410 -11.17 -5.03 2.01
CA ASN A 410 -11.95 -6.18 2.45
C ASN A 410 -13.08 -5.77 3.41
N TRP A 411 -12.84 -4.78 4.26
CA TRP A 411 -13.84 -4.18 5.14
C TRP A 411 -14.80 -3.20 4.45
N LYS A 412 -14.66 -3.00 3.13
CA LYS A 412 -15.50 -2.12 2.30
C LYS A 412 -15.46 -0.64 2.71
N PHE A 413 -14.34 -0.18 3.27
CA PHE A 413 -14.11 1.26 3.46
C PHE A 413 -14.04 2.01 2.13
N SER A 414 -14.30 3.32 2.14
CA SER A 414 -14.23 4.15 0.94
C SER A 414 -12.80 4.26 0.38
N GLN A 415 -12.68 4.71 -0.88
CA GLN A 415 -11.37 4.86 -1.53
C GLN A 415 -10.46 5.87 -0.82
N ASP A 416 -11.02 6.85 -0.10
CA ASP A 416 -10.21 7.81 0.65
C ASP A 416 -9.48 7.14 1.83
N PHE A 417 -10.15 6.26 2.58
CA PHE A 417 -9.51 5.46 3.64
C PHE A 417 -8.42 4.54 3.07
N VAL A 418 -8.69 3.88 1.93
CA VAL A 418 -7.72 2.98 1.27
C VAL A 418 -6.50 3.75 0.78
N ARG A 419 -6.69 4.93 0.17
CA ARG A 419 -5.60 5.79 -0.31
C ARG A 419 -4.76 6.33 0.83
N VAL A 420 -5.38 6.74 1.93
CA VAL A 420 -4.68 7.16 3.16
C VAL A 420 -3.77 6.03 3.66
N ALA A 421 -4.32 4.84 3.91
CA ALA A 421 -3.52 3.72 4.40
C ALA A 421 -2.39 3.31 3.45
N THR A 422 -2.54 3.53 2.14
CA THR A 422 -1.52 3.15 1.14
C THR A 422 -0.44 4.21 0.92
N LEU A 423 -0.75 5.50 1.10
CA LEU A 423 0.09 6.61 0.63
C LEU A 423 0.57 7.57 1.73
N HIS A 424 0.18 7.37 2.99
CA HIS A 424 0.49 8.31 4.09
C HIS A 424 1.99 8.39 4.47
N GLU A 425 2.82 7.42 4.05
CA GLU A 425 4.28 7.40 4.25
C GLU A 425 5.06 8.04 3.07
N GLY A 426 4.38 8.78 2.19
CA GLY A 426 5.02 9.43 1.04
C GLY A 426 6.13 10.41 1.47
N PRO A 427 7.34 10.34 0.87
CA PRO A 427 8.45 11.23 1.21
C PRO A 427 8.28 12.65 0.66
N LYS A 428 7.43 12.81 -0.37
CA LYS A 428 7.07 14.10 -0.98
C LYS A 428 5.62 14.07 -1.46
N TYR A 429 4.97 15.22 -1.42
CA TYR A 429 3.62 15.40 -1.95
C TYR A 429 3.55 16.61 -2.89
N TYR A 430 2.66 16.51 -3.87
CA TYR A 430 2.47 17.53 -4.90
C TYR A 430 1.03 18.07 -4.87
N PRO A 431 0.77 19.29 -5.38
CA PRO A 431 -0.55 19.95 -5.38
C PRO A 431 -1.80 19.09 -5.64
N PRO A 432 -1.81 18.09 -6.55
CA PRO A 432 -2.98 17.21 -6.75
C PRO A 432 -3.23 16.19 -5.62
N THR A 433 -2.40 16.13 -4.58
CA THR A 433 -2.54 15.18 -3.48
C THR A 433 -3.81 15.46 -2.68
N ALA A 434 -4.60 14.41 -2.45
CA ALA A 434 -5.86 14.53 -1.74
C ALA A 434 -5.64 14.91 -0.26
N LYS A 435 -6.45 15.85 0.25
CA LYS A 435 -6.36 16.33 1.64
C LYS A 435 -6.34 15.23 2.70
N PRO A 436 -7.14 14.15 2.62
CA PRO A 436 -7.04 13.02 3.56
C PRO A 436 -5.63 12.46 3.74
N ILE A 437 -4.87 12.31 2.63
CA ILE A 437 -3.51 11.78 2.67
C ILE A 437 -2.59 12.75 3.40
N LEU A 438 -2.70 14.05 3.10
CA LEU A 438 -1.89 15.10 3.73
C LEU A 438 -2.18 15.22 5.22
N VAL A 439 -3.46 15.17 5.62
CA VAL A 439 -3.87 15.27 7.03
C VAL A 439 -3.30 14.11 7.83
N VAL A 440 -3.43 12.88 7.33
CA VAL A 440 -2.93 11.70 8.05
C VAL A 440 -1.40 11.61 8.00
N ASN A 441 -0.76 12.02 6.90
CA ASN A 441 0.69 12.13 6.85
C ASN A 441 1.21 13.13 7.90
N LEU A 442 0.61 14.32 8.00
CA LEU A 442 1.01 15.31 9.01
C LEU A 442 0.74 14.79 10.43
N ALA A 443 -0.42 14.17 10.67
CA ALA A 443 -0.75 13.56 11.95
C ALA A 443 0.25 12.46 12.36
N ASN A 444 0.63 11.58 11.43
CA ASN A 444 1.64 10.54 11.64
C ASN A 444 3.00 11.16 12.04
N ASN A 445 3.45 12.18 11.33
CA ASN A 445 4.71 12.88 11.64
C ASN A 445 4.64 13.66 12.96
N MET A 446 3.50 14.29 13.29
CA MET A 446 3.28 14.89 14.61
C MET A 446 3.45 13.84 15.72
N CYS A 447 2.85 12.65 15.55
CA CYS A 447 2.96 11.55 16.52
C CYS A 447 4.41 11.09 16.73
N ARG A 448 5.23 11.09 15.67
CA ARG A 448 6.67 10.80 15.76
C ARG A 448 7.41 11.82 16.62
N ASN A 449 7.16 13.11 16.40
CA ASN A 449 7.80 14.18 17.16
C ASN A 449 7.41 14.23 18.64
N ILE A 450 6.19 13.81 19.00
CA ILE A 450 5.71 13.89 20.39
C ILE A 450 5.94 12.59 21.18
N GLY A 451 6.70 11.64 20.64
CA GLY A 451 7.11 10.42 21.33
C GLY A 451 6.10 9.26 21.30
N TYR A 452 5.04 9.35 20.49
CA TYR A 452 4.08 8.26 20.29
C TYR A 452 4.40 7.44 19.03
N SER A 453 5.68 7.22 18.70
CA SER A 453 6.13 6.39 17.57
C SER A 453 7.09 5.30 18.04
N LEU A 454 7.29 4.28 17.20
CA LEU A 454 8.35 3.27 17.36
C LEU A 454 9.73 3.81 16.98
N PHE A 455 9.75 4.79 16.07
CA PHE A 455 10.95 5.46 15.57
C PHE A 455 10.93 6.92 16.01
N GLU A 456 11.99 7.36 16.67
CA GLU A 456 12.20 8.77 17.00
C GLU A 456 12.78 9.46 15.77
N GLU A 457 12.00 10.36 15.18
CA GLU A 457 12.45 11.22 14.10
C GLU A 457 12.10 12.65 14.48
N ASN A 458 13.10 13.53 14.47
CA ASN A 458 12.92 14.94 14.79
C ASN A 458 12.79 15.70 13.48
N VAL A 459 11.56 15.79 12.98
CA VAL A 459 11.26 16.39 11.67
C VAL A 459 10.66 17.77 11.86
N ASN A 460 11.11 18.75 11.09
CA ASN A 460 10.49 20.07 11.08
C ASN A 460 9.09 19.97 10.43
N LEU A 461 8.04 19.94 11.26
CA LEU A 461 6.66 19.72 10.81
C LEU A 461 6.15 20.81 9.89
N ALA A 462 6.56 22.06 10.12
CA ALA A 462 6.14 23.19 9.30
C ALA A 462 6.75 23.15 7.88
N GLU A 463 7.87 22.44 7.71
CA GLU A 463 8.53 22.29 6.42
C GLU A 463 8.00 21.14 5.57
N LEU A 464 7.19 20.25 6.13
CA LEU A 464 6.58 19.15 5.41
C LEU A 464 5.67 19.64 4.29
N ASP A 465 5.67 18.94 3.16
CA ASP A 465 4.75 19.20 2.04
C ASP A 465 3.29 19.15 2.52
N SER A 466 2.97 18.24 3.44
CA SER A 466 1.63 18.13 4.03
C SER A 466 1.23 19.37 4.83
N ALA A 467 2.09 19.91 5.68
CA ALA A 467 1.81 21.15 6.41
C ALA A 467 1.65 22.35 5.48
N LYS A 468 2.60 22.53 4.54
CA LYS A 468 2.59 23.61 3.55
C LYS A 468 1.33 23.58 2.70
N MET A 469 0.97 22.42 2.16
CA MET A 469 -0.20 22.26 1.29
C MET A 469 -1.53 22.39 2.05
N LEU A 470 -1.56 22.09 3.35
CA LEU A 470 -2.72 22.32 4.20
C LEU A 470 -2.81 23.76 4.71
N ASN A 471 -1.81 24.60 4.42
CA ASN A 471 -1.68 25.97 4.94
C ASN A 471 -1.70 26.04 6.48
N LEU A 472 -1.05 25.08 7.14
CA LEU A 472 -0.87 25.09 8.59
C LEU A 472 0.48 25.73 8.94
N ASN A 473 0.44 26.79 9.74
CA ASN A 473 1.66 27.41 10.25
C ASN A 473 2.15 26.71 11.53
N GLU A 474 3.33 27.09 11.99
CA GLU A 474 3.99 26.50 13.15
C GLU A 474 3.14 26.64 14.43
N ASP A 475 2.56 27.80 14.70
CA ASP A 475 1.71 28.03 15.87
C ASP A 475 0.50 27.09 15.93
N MET A 476 -0.17 26.89 14.79
CA MET A 476 -1.30 25.98 14.67
C MET A 476 -0.87 24.53 14.92
N ILE A 477 0.28 24.12 14.41
CA ILE A 477 0.86 22.78 14.63
C ILE A 477 1.17 22.57 16.12
N ILE A 478 1.78 23.56 16.78
CA ILE A 478 2.10 23.52 18.21
C ILE A 478 0.84 23.40 19.05
N GLN A 479 -0.21 24.16 18.73
CA GLN A 479 -1.48 24.09 19.46
C GLN A 479 -2.13 22.70 19.32
N ILE A 480 -2.17 22.15 18.09
CA ILE A 480 -2.71 20.80 17.85
C ILE A 480 -1.95 19.76 18.67
N ILE A 481 -0.62 19.84 18.70
CA ILE A 481 0.22 18.94 19.49
C ILE A 481 -0.11 19.04 20.99
N SER A 482 -0.24 20.26 21.52
CA SER A 482 -0.54 20.50 22.93
C SER A 482 -1.88 19.86 23.34
N ASP A 483 -2.93 20.12 22.55
CA ASP A 483 -4.27 19.55 22.78
C ASP A 483 -4.24 18.01 22.79
N VAL A 484 -3.54 17.42 21.81
CA VAL A 484 -3.45 15.95 21.69
C VAL A 484 -2.65 15.35 22.85
N GLN A 485 -1.57 15.99 23.31
CA GLN A 485 -0.82 15.51 24.46
C GLN A 485 -1.65 15.51 25.75
N GLU A 486 -2.50 16.51 25.96
CA GLU A 486 -3.43 16.55 27.10
C GLU A 486 -4.44 15.40 27.05
N VAL A 487 -5.06 15.19 25.88
CA VAL A 487 -5.99 14.08 25.65
C VAL A 487 -5.29 12.75 25.85
N MET A 488 -4.08 12.55 25.32
CA MET A 488 -3.33 11.30 25.42
C MET A 488 -2.91 10.98 26.86
N LYS A 489 -2.54 11.98 27.68
CA LYS A 489 -2.23 11.79 29.12
C LYS A 489 -3.42 11.23 29.89
N SER A 490 -4.63 11.73 29.61
CA SER A 490 -5.85 11.20 30.20
C SER A 490 -6.24 9.82 29.67
N SER A 491 -5.83 9.54 28.43
CA SER A 491 -6.19 8.35 27.67
C SER A 491 -5.38 7.10 28.02
N GLN A 492 -4.31 7.23 28.82
CA GLN A 492 -3.56 6.07 29.32
C GLN A 492 -4.37 5.13 30.25
N SER A 493 -5.61 5.52 30.59
CA SER A 493 -6.58 4.73 31.33
C SER A 493 -7.58 3.92 30.47
N PHE A 494 -7.61 4.12 29.14
CA PHE A 494 -8.47 3.37 28.20
C PHE A 494 -7.92 1.99 27.88
#